data_AF-A0A917KEB6-F1
#
_entry.id   AF-A0A917KEB6-F1
#
_cell.length_a   1.000
_cell.length_b   1.000
_cell.length_c   1.000
_cell.angle_alpha   90.00
_cell.angle_beta   90.00
_cell.angle_gamma   90.00
#
_symmetry.space_group_name_H-M   'P 1'
#
loop_
_entity.id
_entity.type
_entity.pdbx_description
1 polymer ?
#
loop_
_entity_poly.entity_id
_entity_poly.type
_entity_poly.pdbx_seq_one_letter_code
_entity_poly.pdbx_strand_id
1 'polypeptide(L)'
;MTQVERSRKGTPRTRTGPEAEAGEGVAQYGGFGAERDVGPPTDPVRAAAEVEERRQRAMSVSPGASMYPRPRPGNLREIAEKIEDATGLRVQILGGKLVMSPAPRGKHAGVVKQVRRQLEAVVLPDGLDVYEVSSIALPEDPDDYATPDLIVLPVEWEDDDDWLADAADAALAVEVISQSEKSRDIRDKADWYAVVRVPVLFVIDPRKGTWALHAHPDNGAYRDVLSGKFGESVLLPEPFGVEIVTDGFPVYGEAPRAAPRSGG
;
A
#
# COMPACT_ATOMS: atom_id res chain seq x y z
N MET A 1 -58.05 -6.13 7.65
CA MET A 1 -58.81 -4.93 7.25
C MET A 1 -57.77 -3.85 6.98
N THR A 2 -57.49 -3.36 5.77
CA THR A 2 -58.25 -3.34 4.51
C THR A 2 -57.25 -3.11 3.37
N GLN A 3 -57.30 -3.96 2.34
CA GLN A 3 -56.77 -3.71 0.99
C GLN A 3 -57.59 -2.61 0.30
N VAL A 4 -56.99 -1.83 -0.59
CA VAL A 4 -57.63 -1.44 -1.86
C VAL A 4 -56.59 -1.39 -2.99
N GLU A 5 -56.89 -2.14 -4.04
CA GLU A 5 -56.22 -2.27 -5.34
C GLU A 5 -56.49 -1.09 -6.30
N ARG A 6 -55.66 -0.97 -7.35
CA ARG A 6 -55.97 -0.98 -8.82
C ARG A 6 -55.04 -0.01 -9.57
N SER A 7 -54.18 -0.45 -10.50
CA SER A 7 -54.37 -1.12 -11.81
C SER A 7 -54.29 -0.14 -12.99
N ARG A 8 -53.37 -0.42 -13.93
CA ARG A 8 -53.38 -0.26 -15.42
C ARG A 8 -51.92 -0.37 -15.90
N LYS A 9 -51.43 -1.49 -16.46
CA LYS A 9 -51.69 -2.14 -17.76
C LYS A 9 -51.36 -1.23 -18.98
N GLY A 10 -50.26 -1.54 -19.67
CA GLY A 10 -49.90 -0.98 -20.98
C GLY A 10 -48.56 -1.54 -21.53
N THR A 11 -48.64 -2.45 -22.49
CA THR A 11 -47.56 -2.99 -23.34
C THR A 11 -48.23 -3.46 -24.64
N PRO A 12 -47.56 -3.71 -25.79
CA PRO A 12 -46.31 -3.18 -26.39
C PRO A 12 -46.58 -2.48 -27.75
N ARG A 13 -45.54 -1.90 -28.38
CA ARG A 13 -45.51 -1.75 -29.84
C ARG A 13 -44.14 -2.13 -30.40
N THR A 14 -44.13 -3.23 -31.14
CA THR A 14 -43.13 -3.61 -32.12
C THR A 14 -43.33 -2.80 -33.41
N ARG A 15 -42.23 -2.40 -34.07
CA ARG A 15 -42.22 -2.29 -35.54
C ARG A 15 -40.80 -2.53 -36.08
N THR A 16 -40.79 -3.42 -37.05
CA THR A 16 -39.73 -3.96 -37.92
C THR A 16 -39.00 -2.89 -38.75
N GLY A 17 -37.75 -3.22 -39.15
CA GLY A 17 -36.86 -2.42 -40.01
C GLY A 17 -37.30 -2.26 -41.47
N PRO A 18 -36.40 -1.74 -42.32
CA PRO A 18 -35.65 -2.64 -43.22
C PRO A 18 -34.15 -2.34 -43.35
N GLU A 19 -33.44 -3.31 -43.95
CA GLU A 19 -32.01 -3.39 -44.26
C GLU A 19 -31.58 -2.60 -45.50
N ALA A 20 -30.24 -2.45 -45.60
CA ALA A 20 -29.38 -2.30 -46.79
C ALA A 20 -29.25 -0.91 -47.45
N GLU A 21 -28.03 -0.35 -47.52
CA GLU A 21 -27.09 -0.59 -48.63
C GLU A 21 -25.71 0.05 -48.37
N ALA A 22 -24.71 -0.52 -49.04
CA ALA A 22 -23.32 -0.10 -49.09
C ALA A 22 -23.13 1.15 -49.98
N GLY A 23 -22.10 1.94 -49.68
CA GLY A 23 -21.68 3.07 -50.51
C GLY A 23 -20.27 3.52 -50.16
N GLU A 24 -19.34 3.15 -51.03
CA GLU A 24 -17.95 3.62 -51.08
C GLU A 24 -17.89 5.14 -51.24
N GLY A 25 -16.95 5.79 -50.57
CA GLY A 25 -16.76 7.25 -50.63
C GLY A 25 -15.38 7.66 -50.15
N VAL A 26 -14.48 7.80 -51.13
CA VAL A 26 -13.06 8.18 -51.03
C VAL A 26 -12.87 9.58 -50.42
N ALA A 27 -11.94 9.71 -49.48
CA ALA A 27 -11.26 10.97 -49.18
C ALA A 27 -9.77 10.71 -48.92
N GLN A 28 -8.96 10.84 -49.98
CA GLN A 28 -7.52 11.06 -49.88
C GLN A 28 -7.27 12.52 -49.51
N TYR A 29 -6.46 12.78 -48.48
CA TYR A 29 -5.55 13.92 -48.46
C TYR A 29 -4.28 13.58 -47.69
N GLY A 30 -3.16 13.56 -48.44
CA GLY A 30 -1.83 14.07 -48.09
C GLY A 30 -1.20 13.73 -46.75
N GLY A 31 -0.09 13.00 -46.80
CA GLY A 31 0.72 12.64 -45.65
C GLY A 31 1.58 13.78 -45.10
N PHE A 32 2.06 13.53 -43.88
CA PHE A 32 3.33 14.05 -43.36
C PHE A 32 4.00 12.91 -42.60
N GLY A 33 5.20 12.55 -43.05
CA GLY A 33 6.05 11.58 -42.38
C GLY A 33 6.56 12.12 -41.05
N ALA A 34 6.54 11.27 -40.04
CA ALA A 34 7.40 11.35 -38.88
C ALA A 34 7.56 9.91 -38.35
N GLU A 35 8.62 9.25 -38.81
CA GLU A 35 9.22 8.16 -38.05
C GLU A 35 9.47 8.68 -36.64
N ARG A 36 8.73 8.14 -35.65
CA ARG A 36 9.11 8.33 -34.26
C ARG A 36 10.28 7.41 -34.02
N ASP A 37 11.44 8.04 -33.84
CA ASP A 37 12.67 7.46 -33.36
C ASP A 37 12.39 6.74 -32.02
N VAL A 38 12.20 5.43 -32.08
CA VAL A 38 12.17 4.57 -30.90
C VAL A 38 13.64 4.42 -30.50
N GLY A 39 14.07 5.24 -29.53
CA GLY A 39 15.38 5.12 -28.91
C GLY A 39 15.67 3.68 -28.50
N PRO A 40 16.95 3.26 -28.45
CA PRO A 40 17.31 1.86 -28.33
C PRO A 40 16.71 1.27 -27.05
N PRO A 41 16.27 0.01 -27.06
CA PRO A 41 15.74 -0.64 -25.86
C PRO A 41 16.83 -0.61 -24.78
N THR A 42 16.54 0.04 -23.66
CA THR A 42 17.40 0.00 -22.49
C THR A 42 17.45 -1.45 -22.02
N ASP A 43 18.61 -2.09 -22.18
CA ASP A 43 18.86 -3.43 -21.68
C ASP A 43 18.48 -3.49 -20.19
N PRO A 44 17.44 -4.26 -19.80
CA PRO A 44 16.94 -4.28 -18.43
C PRO A 44 18.00 -4.80 -17.44
N VAL A 45 18.97 -5.59 -17.91
CA VAL A 45 20.09 -6.05 -17.08
C VAL A 45 21.06 -4.90 -16.80
N ARG A 46 21.29 -4.03 -17.80
CA ARG A 46 22.12 -2.84 -17.65
C ARG A 46 21.45 -1.78 -16.78
N ALA A 47 20.14 -1.57 -16.93
CA ALA A 47 19.37 -0.68 -16.06
C ALA A 47 19.38 -1.17 -14.60
N ALA A 48 19.20 -2.47 -14.37
CA ALA A 48 19.29 -3.05 -13.03
C ALA A 48 20.71 -2.94 -12.44
N ALA A 49 21.74 -3.11 -13.26
CA ALA A 49 23.13 -2.95 -12.84
C ALA A 49 23.46 -1.48 -12.48
N GLU A 50 22.96 -0.51 -13.24
CA GLU A 50 23.15 0.92 -12.97
C GLU A 50 22.40 1.36 -11.69
N VAL A 51 21.22 0.80 -11.41
CA VAL A 51 20.50 1.00 -10.14
C VAL A 51 21.26 0.40 -8.96
N GLU A 52 21.81 -0.80 -9.11
CA GLU A 52 22.60 -1.47 -8.08
C GLU A 52 23.95 -0.78 -7.84
N GLU A 53 24.58 -0.24 -8.89
CA GLU A 53 25.83 0.52 -8.79
C GLU A 53 25.61 1.88 -8.09
N ARG A 54 24.52 2.60 -8.42
CA ARG A 54 24.10 3.81 -7.68
C ARG A 54 23.84 3.49 -6.20
N ARG A 55 23.22 2.35 -5.92
CA ARG A 55 22.94 1.86 -4.57
C ARG A 55 24.21 1.50 -3.79
N GLN A 56 25.17 0.81 -4.40
CA GLN A 56 26.47 0.50 -3.79
C GLN A 56 27.31 1.75 -3.53
N ARG A 57 27.20 2.76 -4.40
CA ARG A 57 27.84 4.06 -4.21
C ARG A 57 27.22 4.85 -3.05
N ALA A 58 25.90 4.75 -2.86
CA ALA A 58 25.22 5.34 -1.69
C ALA A 58 25.57 4.63 -0.37
N MET A 59 25.85 3.32 -0.41
CA MET A 59 26.23 2.52 0.77
C MET A 59 27.70 2.59 1.18
N SER A 60 28.60 3.08 0.32
CA SER A 60 30.07 3.13 0.56
C SER A 60 30.60 4.48 1.06
N VAL A 61 29.73 5.38 1.51
CA VAL A 61 30.16 6.68 2.07
C VAL A 61 30.69 6.50 3.49
N SER A 62 32.02 6.62 3.65
CA SER A 62 32.69 6.73 4.95
C SER A 62 32.25 7.98 5.73
N PRO A 63 32.18 7.94 7.07
CA PRO A 63 31.58 8.98 7.90
C PRO A 63 32.56 10.16 8.09
N GLY A 64 32.56 11.11 7.15
CA GLY A 64 33.53 12.21 7.20
C GLY A 64 33.19 13.40 6.31
N ALA A 65 31.97 13.93 6.43
CA ALA A 65 31.49 15.28 6.08
C ALA A 65 30.02 15.20 5.65
N SER A 66 29.12 15.69 6.52
CA SER A 66 27.67 15.68 6.28
C SER A 66 27.31 16.66 5.16
N MET A 67 27.12 16.19 3.93
CA MET A 67 26.65 17.00 2.80
C MET A 67 25.13 17.25 2.83
N TYR A 68 24.41 16.62 3.77
CA TYR A 68 22.97 16.80 3.94
C TYR A 68 22.65 17.68 5.14
N PRO A 69 21.71 18.63 4.99
CA PRO A 69 21.23 19.44 6.11
C PRO A 69 20.62 18.52 7.17
N ARG A 70 20.94 18.77 8.44
CA ARG A 70 20.34 18.01 9.54
C ARG A 70 18.85 18.35 9.63
N PRO A 71 17.97 17.35 9.79
CA PRO A 71 16.54 17.60 10.01
C PRO A 71 16.33 18.53 11.21
N ARG A 72 15.49 19.56 11.06
CA ARG A 72 15.01 20.46 12.12
C ARG A 72 13.48 20.52 12.06
N PRO A 73 12.79 20.82 13.17
CA PRO A 73 11.37 21.16 13.12
C PRO A 73 11.14 22.29 12.08
N GLY A 74 10.22 22.07 11.13
CA GLY A 74 9.86 23.02 10.08
C GLY A 74 10.53 22.86 8.70
N ASN A 75 11.35 21.83 8.47
CA ASN A 75 11.87 21.52 7.12
C ASN A 75 11.97 20.02 6.79
N LEU A 76 11.33 19.16 7.59
CA LEU A 76 11.45 17.71 7.44
C LEU A 76 10.90 17.22 6.10
N ARG A 77 9.76 17.77 5.67
CA ARG A 77 9.16 17.48 4.36
C ARG A 77 10.09 17.81 3.20
N GLU A 78 10.62 19.04 3.16
CA GLU A 78 11.54 19.47 2.11
C GLU A 78 12.80 18.56 2.05
N ILE A 79 13.27 18.08 3.20
CA ILE A 79 14.38 17.13 3.26
C ILE A 79 13.93 15.74 2.80
N ALA A 80 12.74 15.28 3.18
CA ALA A 80 12.17 14.02 2.74
C ALA A 80 12.08 13.98 1.21
N GLU A 81 11.46 14.98 0.59
CA GLU A 81 11.34 15.13 -0.87
C GLU A 81 12.71 15.09 -1.56
N LYS A 82 13.70 15.83 -1.05
CA LYS A 82 15.06 15.81 -1.60
C LYS A 82 15.73 14.43 -1.50
N ILE A 83 15.47 13.68 -0.43
CA ILE A 83 15.99 12.32 -0.28
C ILE A 83 15.28 11.36 -1.24
N GLU A 84 13.96 11.47 -1.36
CA GLU A 84 13.15 10.69 -2.29
C GLU A 84 13.61 10.91 -3.74
N ASP A 85 13.77 12.17 -4.16
CA ASP A 85 14.28 12.55 -5.48
C ASP A 85 15.68 12.00 -5.76
N ALA A 86 16.57 12.04 -4.76
CA ALA A 86 17.95 11.61 -4.91
C ALA A 86 18.14 10.09 -4.89
N THR A 87 17.29 9.36 -4.15
CA THR A 87 17.48 7.93 -3.86
C THR A 87 16.43 7.03 -4.47
N GLY A 88 15.27 7.57 -4.84
CA GLY A 88 14.08 6.81 -5.22
C GLY A 88 13.46 6.00 -4.07
N LEU A 89 13.93 6.20 -2.82
CA LEU A 89 13.42 5.51 -1.64
C LEU A 89 12.43 6.39 -0.92
N ARG A 90 11.25 5.86 -0.60
CA ARG A 90 10.22 6.56 0.17
C ARG A 90 10.72 6.94 1.56
N VAL A 91 10.37 8.14 2.00
CA VAL A 91 10.69 8.69 3.32
C VAL A 91 9.38 8.99 4.05
N GLN A 92 9.27 8.49 5.28
CA GLN A 92 8.20 8.82 6.23
C GLN A 92 8.75 9.79 7.27
N ILE A 93 7.87 10.57 7.91
CA ILE A 93 8.24 11.46 9.02
C ILE A 93 7.43 11.02 10.22
N LEU A 94 8.08 10.42 11.22
CA LEU A 94 7.41 9.86 12.39
C LEU A 94 7.95 10.51 13.67
N GLY A 95 7.11 11.27 14.37
CA GLY A 95 7.48 11.97 15.60
C GLY A 95 8.67 12.91 15.39
N GLY A 96 8.66 13.67 14.29
CA GLY A 96 9.69 14.62 13.88
C GLY A 96 11.00 13.98 13.38
N LYS A 97 10.99 12.68 13.04
CA LYS A 97 12.17 11.94 12.55
C LYS A 97 11.94 11.41 11.15
N LEU A 98 12.93 11.56 10.27
CA LEU A 98 12.94 10.93 8.95
C LEU A 98 13.19 9.43 9.07
N VAL A 99 12.29 8.63 8.54
CA VAL A 99 12.36 7.17 8.49
C VAL A 99 12.34 6.72 7.04
N MET A 100 13.47 6.22 6.56
CA MET A 100 13.57 5.72 5.18
C MET A 100 13.03 4.30 5.10
N SER A 101 12.10 4.07 4.17
CA SER A 101 11.57 2.74 3.88
C SER A 101 12.40 2.13 2.74
N PRO A 102 13.07 0.98 2.93
CA PRO A 102 13.75 0.31 1.84
C PRO A 102 12.74 -0.12 0.78
N ALA A 103 13.14 -0.15 -0.49
CA ALA A 103 12.29 -0.69 -1.55
C ALA A 103 11.80 -2.12 -1.20
N PRO A 104 10.48 -2.40 -1.30
CA PRO A 104 9.91 -3.71 -0.99
C PRO A 104 10.62 -4.81 -1.78
N ARG A 105 11.19 -5.80 -1.09
CA ARG A 105 11.73 -7.01 -1.73
C ARG A 105 10.59 -7.99 -2.00
N GLY A 106 10.75 -8.89 -2.97
CA GLY A 106 9.66 -9.78 -3.42
C GLY A 106 8.93 -10.57 -2.31
N LYS A 107 9.61 -10.94 -1.22
CA LYS A 107 8.96 -11.60 -0.07
C LYS A 107 8.09 -10.64 0.75
N HIS A 108 8.56 -9.42 0.98
CA HIS A 108 7.77 -8.38 1.65
C HIS A 108 6.51 -8.11 0.83
N ALA A 109 6.66 -7.81 -0.47
CA ALA A 109 5.52 -7.61 -1.37
C ALA A 109 4.59 -8.84 -1.44
N GLY A 110 5.15 -10.04 -1.32
CA GLY A 110 4.40 -11.28 -1.23
C GLY A 110 3.49 -11.36 0.01
N VAL A 111 3.96 -10.89 1.18
CA VAL A 111 3.14 -10.81 2.40
C VAL A 111 2.03 -9.79 2.23
N VAL A 112 2.37 -8.56 1.82
CA VAL A 112 1.40 -7.47 1.58
C VAL A 112 0.27 -7.94 0.66
N LYS A 113 0.63 -8.52 -0.49
CA LYS A 113 -0.32 -9.10 -1.45
C LYS A 113 -1.22 -10.17 -0.83
N GLN A 114 -0.69 -11.05 0.02
CA GLN A 114 -1.48 -12.12 0.64
C GLN A 114 -2.45 -11.57 1.68
N VAL A 115 -2.07 -10.55 2.46
CA VAL A 115 -2.97 -9.89 3.42
C VAL A 115 -4.06 -9.15 2.68
N ARG A 116 -3.71 -8.32 1.69
CA ARG A 116 -4.65 -7.57 0.85
C ARG A 116 -5.71 -8.49 0.25
N ARG A 117 -5.31 -9.59 -0.37
CA ARG A 117 -6.24 -10.57 -0.96
C ARG A 117 -7.21 -11.16 0.05
N GLN A 118 -6.78 -11.38 1.29
CA GLN A 118 -7.65 -11.93 2.32
C GLN A 118 -8.66 -10.88 2.82
N LEU A 119 -8.24 -9.63 2.93
CA LEU A 119 -9.12 -8.51 3.26
C LEU A 119 -10.12 -8.19 2.14
N GLU A 120 -9.70 -8.24 0.87
CA GLU A 120 -10.58 -8.03 -0.29
C GLU A 120 -11.51 -9.23 -0.56
N ALA A 121 -11.18 -10.43 -0.06
CA ALA A 121 -12.00 -11.63 -0.25
C ALA A 121 -13.22 -11.69 0.67
N VAL A 122 -13.30 -10.79 1.65
CA VAL A 122 -14.40 -10.69 2.61
C VAL A 122 -15.14 -9.38 2.40
N VAL A 123 -16.41 -9.37 2.79
CA VAL A 123 -17.17 -8.13 2.84
C VAL A 123 -16.74 -7.38 4.09
N LEU A 124 -15.91 -6.36 3.91
CA LEU A 124 -15.62 -5.40 4.96
C LEU A 124 -16.91 -4.65 5.34
N PRO A 125 -16.97 -4.03 6.53
CA PRO A 125 -18.10 -3.19 6.92
C PRO A 125 -18.48 -2.18 5.83
N ASP A 126 -19.78 -1.90 5.71
CA ASP A 126 -20.30 -0.98 4.70
C ASP A 126 -19.52 0.34 4.70
N GLY A 127 -18.96 0.68 3.53
CA GLY A 127 -18.23 1.92 3.32
C GLY A 127 -16.74 1.87 3.64
N LEU A 128 -16.12 0.70 3.89
CA LEU A 128 -14.67 0.57 4.04
C LEU A 128 -14.03 -0.26 2.90
N ASP A 129 -12.83 0.13 2.46
CA ASP A 129 -12.02 -0.65 1.52
C ASP A 129 -10.51 -0.56 1.83
N VAL A 130 -9.71 -1.42 1.20
CA VAL A 130 -8.27 -1.56 1.40
C VAL A 130 -7.49 -0.79 0.34
N TYR A 131 -6.59 0.07 0.82
CA TYR A 131 -5.72 0.88 -0.04
C TYR A 131 -4.24 0.56 0.22
N GLU A 132 -3.45 0.63 -0.84
CA GLU A 132 -1.99 0.61 -0.80
C GLU A 132 -1.47 2.04 -1.00
N VAL A 133 -0.30 2.38 -0.44
CA VAL A 133 0.41 3.65 -0.71
C VAL A 133 -0.31 4.91 -0.20
N SER A 134 -1.42 4.79 0.53
CA SER A 134 -2.08 5.93 1.18
C SER A 134 -1.37 6.30 2.49
N SER A 135 -1.19 7.60 2.73
CA SER A 135 -0.50 8.12 3.91
C SER A 135 -1.50 8.75 4.88
N ILE A 136 -1.23 8.68 6.17
CA ILE A 136 -2.00 9.36 7.21
C ILE A 136 -1.12 10.34 7.97
N ALA A 137 -1.69 11.50 8.30
CA ALA A 137 -1.00 12.57 9.02
C ALA A 137 -1.22 12.53 10.52
N LEU A 138 -0.26 13.08 11.27
CA LEU A 138 -0.48 13.51 12.64
C LEU A 138 -1.44 14.71 12.62
N PRO A 139 -2.59 14.70 13.33
CA PRO A 139 -3.63 15.73 13.17
C PRO A 139 -3.17 17.18 13.38
N GLU A 140 -2.18 17.41 14.24
CA GLU A 140 -1.66 18.75 14.54
C GLU A 140 -0.36 19.10 13.78
N ASP A 141 0.19 18.16 13.01
CA ASP A 141 1.42 18.35 12.24
C ASP A 141 1.37 17.51 10.95
N PRO A 142 0.80 18.03 9.86
CA PRO A 142 0.69 17.30 8.60
C PRO A 142 2.04 16.98 7.95
N ASP A 143 3.13 17.62 8.40
CA ASP A 143 4.50 17.27 8.00
C ASP A 143 4.99 16.00 8.68
N ASP A 144 4.31 15.51 9.71
CA ASP A 144 4.55 14.24 10.38
C ASP A 144 3.49 13.23 9.92
N TYR A 145 3.90 12.25 9.11
CA TYR A 145 3.00 11.30 8.47
C TYR A 145 3.63 9.91 8.35
N ALA A 146 2.77 8.90 8.40
CA ALA A 146 3.10 7.51 8.13
C ALA A 146 2.46 7.03 6.83
N THR A 147 3.15 6.14 6.13
CA THR A 147 2.61 5.43 4.97
C THR A 147 2.66 3.93 5.29
N PRO A 148 1.57 3.33 5.78
CA PRO A 148 1.50 1.89 5.98
C PRO A 148 1.58 1.13 4.65
N ASP A 149 1.87 -0.17 4.73
CA ASP A 149 1.88 -1.03 3.54
C ASP A 149 0.45 -1.30 3.04
N LEU A 150 -0.50 -1.42 3.96
CA LEU A 150 -1.94 -1.41 3.68
C LEU A 150 -2.67 -0.57 4.73
N ILE A 151 -3.74 0.08 4.31
CA ILE A 151 -4.65 0.78 5.20
C ILE A 151 -6.10 0.49 4.80
N VAL A 152 -6.98 0.44 5.80
CA VAL A 152 -8.43 0.38 5.56
C VAL A 152 -9.02 1.75 5.87
N LEU A 153 -9.67 2.34 4.88
CA LEU A 153 -10.23 3.69 4.89
C LEU A 153 -11.67 3.66 4.36
N PRO A 154 -12.45 4.74 4.55
CA PRO A 154 -13.72 4.94 3.88
C PRO A 154 -13.58 4.85 2.36
N VAL A 155 -14.58 4.30 1.69
CA VAL A 155 -14.59 4.14 0.21
C VAL A 155 -14.48 5.49 -0.50
N GLU A 156 -14.99 6.56 0.12
CA GLU A 156 -14.92 7.92 -0.38
C GLU A 156 -13.49 8.43 -0.59
N TRP A 157 -12.50 7.79 0.04
CA TRP A 157 -11.08 8.07 -0.18
C TRP A 157 -10.65 7.87 -1.64
N GLU A 158 -11.33 7.02 -2.40
CA GLU A 158 -10.99 6.79 -3.81
C GLU A 158 -11.30 7.99 -4.73
N ASP A 159 -12.19 8.88 -4.28
CA ASP A 159 -12.61 10.08 -4.99
C ASP A 159 -11.90 11.35 -4.46
N ASP A 160 -11.01 11.22 -3.47
CA ASP A 160 -10.29 12.35 -2.88
C ASP A 160 -9.06 12.75 -3.72
N ASP A 161 -8.82 14.06 -3.82
CA ASP A 161 -7.64 14.63 -4.49
C ASP A 161 -6.47 14.85 -3.51
N ASP A 162 -6.70 14.75 -2.20
CA ASP A 162 -5.67 14.87 -1.17
C ASP A 162 -4.77 13.62 -1.12
N TRP A 163 -3.49 13.82 -0.81
CA TRP A 163 -2.52 12.73 -0.71
C TRP A 163 -2.36 12.19 0.73
N LEU A 164 -3.00 12.86 1.71
CA LEU A 164 -3.02 12.51 3.13
C LEU A 164 -4.45 12.25 3.57
N ALA A 165 -4.73 11.03 4.03
CA ALA A 165 -5.98 10.70 4.69
C ALA A 165 -5.96 11.21 6.14
N ASP A 166 -7.15 11.52 6.67
CA ASP A 166 -7.30 11.78 8.10
C ASP A 166 -7.03 10.48 8.87
N ALA A 167 -6.19 10.55 9.90
CA ALA A 167 -5.92 9.41 10.75
C ALA A 167 -7.17 8.90 11.50
N ALA A 168 -8.18 9.75 11.70
CA ALA A 168 -9.46 9.38 12.29
C ALA A 168 -10.28 8.43 11.40
N ASP A 169 -10.05 8.45 10.09
CA ASP A 169 -10.72 7.59 9.11
C ASP A 169 -10.04 6.22 8.97
N ALA A 170 -8.79 6.10 9.40
CA ALA A 170 -8.03 4.86 9.36
C ALA A 170 -8.58 3.83 10.35
N ALA A 171 -9.26 2.80 9.84
CA ALA A 171 -9.82 1.73 10.66
C ALA A 171 -8.78 0.66 11.02
N LEU A 172 -7.85 0.38 10.09
CA LEU A 172 -6.77 -0.61 10.24
C LEU A 172 -5.53 -0.12 9.48
N ALA A 173 -4.37 -0.23 10.10
CA ALA A 173 -3.07 -0.11 9.43
C ALA A 173 -2.33 -1.46 9.47
N VAL A 174 -1.67 -1.82 8.37
CA VAL A 174 -0.83 -3.02 8.28
C VAL A 174 0.60 -2.64 7.93
N GLU A 175 1.55 -3.20 8.68
CA GLU A 175 2.98 -2.95 8.52
C GLU A 175 3.73 -4.28 8.39
N VAL A 176 4.44 -4.46 7.27
CA VAL A 176 5.28 -5.62 7.02
C VAL A 176 6.74 -5.24 7.24
N ILE A 177 7.30 -5.69 8.34
CA ILE A 177 8.64 -5.28 8.74
C ILE A 177 9.69 -5.70 7.71
N SER A 178 10.47 -4.73 7.22
CA SER A 178 11.59 -4.98 6.31
C SER A 178 12.79 -5.57 7.03
N GLN A 179 13.69 -6.21 6.28
CA GLN A 179 14.86 -6.90 6.84
C GLN A 179 15.81 -5.97 7.61
N SER A 180 15.86 -4.68 7.25
CA SER A 180 16.78 -3.69 7.80
C SER A 180 16.21 -2.82 8.92
N GLU A 181 14.89 -2.84 9.13
CA GLU A 181 14.26 -2.06 10.21
C GLU A 181 14.77 -2.48 11.58
N LYS A 182 14.95 -1.52 12.49
CA LYS A 182 15.40 -1.84 13.85
C LYS A 182 14.22 -2.03 14.77
N SER A 183 14.38 -2.86 15.80
CA SER A 183 13.34 -3.06 16.82
C SER A 183 12.92 -1.79 17.56
N ARG A 184 13.73 -0.73 17.52
CA ARG A 184 13.35 0.59 18.06
C ARG A 184 12.39 1.28 17.10
N ASP A 185 12.73 1.36 15.82
CA ASP A 185 11.93 2.05 14.80
C ASP A 185 10.52 1.44 14.69
N ILE A 186 10.40 0.11 14.83
CA ILE A 186 9.12 -0.60 14.86
C ILE A 186 8.26 -0.20 16.06
N ARG A 187 8.88 -0.02 17.24
CA ARG A 187 8.17 0.41 18.46
C ARG A 187 7.77 1.88 18.36
N ASP A 188 8.71 2.75 17.96
CA ASP A 188 8.45 4.17 17.74
C ASP A 188 7.28 4.36 16.74
N LYS A 189 7.20 3.53 15.70
CA LYS A 189 6.09 3.53 14.73
C LYS A 189 4.77 3.01 15.31
N ALA A 190 4.78 1.95 16.12
CA ALA A 190 3.57 1.47 16.79
C ALA A 190 3.02 2.51 17.79
N ASP A 191 3.90 3.18 18.54
CA ASP A 191 3.52 4.28 19.43
C ASP A 191 2.94 5.46 18.63
N TRP A 192 3.52 5.78 17.46
CA TRP A 192 2.99 6.81 16.56
C TRP A 192 1.56 6.50 16.10
N TYR A 193 1.27 5.28 15.65
CA TYR A 193 -0.08 4.87 15.27
C TYR A 193 -1.07 4.95 16.45
N ALA A 194 -0.61 4.65 17.66
CA ALA A 194 -1.42 4.81 18.87
C ALA A 194 -1.68 6.28 19.22
N VAL A 195 -0.73 7.18 18.97
CA VAL A 195 -0.90 8.64 19.15
C VAL A 195 -1.97 9.18 18.20
N VAL A 196 -1.94 8.80 16.92
CA VAL A 196 -2.96 9.21 15.93
C VAL A 196 -4.25 8.38 16.02
N ARG A 197 -4.33 7.46 16.98
CA ARG A 197 -5.52 6.67 17.36
C ARG A 197 -6.05 5.70 16.31
N VAL A 198 -5.20 5.15 15.44
CA VAL A 198 -5.62 4.06 14.54
C VAL A 198 -6.09 2.87 15.40
N PRO A 199 -7.36 2.41 15.28
CA PRO A 199 -7.94 1.44 16.21
C PRO A 199 -7.21 0.11 16.26
N VAL A 200 -6.74 -0.36 15.09
CA VAL A 200 -6.03 -1.63 14.92
C VAL A 200 -4.76 -1.41 14.10
N LEU A 201 -3.64 -1.88 14.63
CA LEU A 201 -2.38 -1.97 13.90
C LEU A 201 -1.95 -3.44 13.83
N PHE A 202 -1.81 -3.97 12.61
CA PHE A 202 -1.34 -5.32 12.37
C PHE A 202 0.11 -5.31 11.87
N VAL A 203 1.03 -5.74 12.74
CA VAL A 203 2.47 -5.79 12.45
C VAL A 203 2.86 -7.21 12.10
N ILE A 204 3.46 -7.39 10.94
CA ILE A 204 3.93 -8.69 10.44
C ILE A 204 5.44 -8.63 10.33
N ASP A 205 6.17 -9.56 10.96
CA ASP A 205 7.64 -9.60 10.96
C ASP A 205 8.18 -10.85 10.25
N PRO A 206 8.38 -10.78 8.92
CA PRO A 206 8.99 -11.86 8.14
C PRO A 206 10.44 -12.17 8.50
N ARG A 207 11.13 -11.36 9.30
CA ARG A 207 12.49 -11.72 9.78
C ARG A 207 12.43 -12.82 10.82
N LYS A 208 11.33 -12.89 11.56
CA LYS A 208 11.12 -13.80 12.68
C LYS A 208 10.02 -14.82 12.43
N GLY A 209 9.21 -14.64 11.37
CA GLY A 209 8.03 -15.46 11.13
C GLY A 209 6.99 -15.26 12.22
N THR A 210 6.77 -14.01 12.64
CA THR A 210 5.84 -13.66 13.72
C THR A 210 4.92 -12.53 13.30
N TRP A 211 3.80 -12.39 13.98
CA TRP A 211 2.89 -11.26 13.84
C TRP A 211 2.47 -10.74 15.21
N ALA A 212 2.05 -9.48 15.27
CA ALA A 212 1.48 -8.82 16.42
C ALA A 212 0.27 -7.97 15.99
N LEU A 213 -0.85 -8.14 16.68
CA LEU A 213 -2.07 -7.36 16.51
C LEU A 213 -2.21 -6.43 17.71
N HIS A 214 -2.13 -5.14 17.43
CA HIS A 214 -2.24 -4.07 18.41
C HIS A 214 -3.65 -3.47 18.33
N ALA A 215 -4.32 -3.31 19.47
CA ALA A 215 -5.67 -2.76 19.53
C ALA A 215 -5.89 -1.85 20.75
N HIS A 216 -6.95 -1.05 20.68
CA HIS A 216 -7.38 -0.13 21.73
C HIS A 216 -6.28 0.88 22.11
N PRO A 217 -5.96 1.84 21.21
CA PRO A 217 -4.98 2.89 21.49
C PRO A 217 -5.42 3.75 22.68
N ASP A 218 -4.51 4.00 23.61
CA ASP A 218 -4.72 4.79 24.81
C ASP A 218 -3.42 5.49 25.23
N ASN A 219 -3.46 6.82 25.37
CA ASN A 219 -2.32 7.66 25.79
C ASN A 219 -1.01 7.39 25.02
N GLY A 220 -1.10 7.19 23.69
CA GLY A 220 0.08 7.01 22.82
C GLY A 220 0.69 5.61 22.82
N ALA A 221 -0.02 4.61 23.38
CA ALA A 221 0.34 3.20 23.25
C ALA A 221 -0.92 2.34 23.05
N TYR A 222 -0.75 1.14 22.48
CA TYR A 222 -1.84 0.16 22.41
C TYR A 222 -1.97 -0.60 23.73
N ARG A 223 -3.19 -0.74 24.25
CA ARG A 223 -3.43 -1.49 25.49
C ARG A 223 -3.37 -3.00 25.30
N ASP A 224 -3.85 -3.47 24.15
CA ASP A 224 -3.89 -4.89 23.84
C ASP A 224 -2.89 -5.21 22.73
N VAL A 225 -2.09 -6.25 22.96
CA VAL A 225 -1.15 -6.80 21.97
C VAL A 225 -1.29 -8.31 21.98
N LEU A 226 -1.91 -8.86 20.93
CA LEU A 226 -1.93 -10.29 20.67
C LEU A 226 -0.77 -10.62 19.74
N SER A 227 0.02 -11.65 20.05
CA SER A 227 1.14 -12.07 19.21
C SER A 227 1.05 -13.54 18.85
N GLY A 228 1.54 -13.89 17.67
CA GLY A 228 1.61 -15.26 17.20
C GLY A 228 2.74 -15.48 16.20
N LYS A 229 2.84 -16.72 15.74
CA LYS A 229 3.80 -17.16 14.71
C LYS A 229 3.11 -17.36 13.37
N PHE A 230 3.87 -17.34 12.29
CA PHE A 230 3.36 -17.78 10.99
C PHE A 230 2.91 -19.24 11.08
N GLY A 231 1.73 -19.54 10.52
CA GLY A 231 0.99 -20.78 10.72
C GLY A 231 -0.06 -20.70 11.83
N GLU A 232 -0.04 -19.65 12.64
CA GLU A 232 -1.15 -19.30 13.55
C GLU A 232 -1.95 -18.18 12.88
N SER A 233 -3.24 -18.42 12.63
CA SER A 233 -4.14 -17.38 12.14
C SER A 233 -4.35 -16.28 13.17
N VAL A 234 -4.71 -15.10 12.70
CA VAL A 234 -5.11 -13.97 13.56
C VAL A 234 -6.52 -13.52 13.20
N LEU A 235 -7.38 -13.41 14.22
CA LEU A 235 -8.71 -12.82 14.06
C LEU A 235 -8.62 -11.30 14.28
N LEU A 236 -8.90 -10.53 13.24
CA LEU A 236 -9.08 -9.08 13.37
C LEU A 236 -10.35 -8.80 14.18
N PRO A 237 -10.31 -7.85 15.12
CA PRO A 237 -11.47 -7.53 15.94
C PRO A 237 -12.61 -6.96 15.09
N GLU A 238 -13.78 -6.84 15.70
CA GLU A 238 -14.86 -6.02 15.14
C GLU A 238 -14.34 -4.60 14.85
N PRO A 239 -14.78 -3.97 13.75
CA PRO A 239 -15.87 -4.40 12.88
C PRO A 239 -15.45 -5.35 11.75
N PHE A 240 -14.18 -5.75 11.65
CA PHE A 240 -13.69 -6.56 10.55
C PHE A 240 -14.17 -8.02 10.64
N GLY A 241 -14.00 -8.65 11.81
CA GLY A 241 -14.36 -10.05 12.02
C GLY A 241 -13.65 -11.04 11.07
N VAL A 242 -12.50 -10.65 10.52
CA VAL A 242 -11.76 -11.40 9.49
C VAL A 242 -10.64 -12.22 10.12
N GLU A 243 -10.58 -13.51 9.78
CA GLU A 243 -9.43 -14.35 10.12
C GLU A 243 -8.38 -14.28 9.00
N ILE A 244 -7.18 -13.79 9.33
CA ILE A 244 -6.03 -13.76 8.42
C ILE A 244 -5.17 -15.01 8.66
N VAL A 245 -5.10 -15.86 7.65
CA VAL A 245 -4.28 -17.07 7.61
C VAL A 245 -2.84 -16.70 7.26
N THR A 246 -1.88 -17.28 8.00
CA THR A 246 -0.45 -16.90 7.91
C THR A 246 0.49 -18.02 7.47
N ASP A 247 0.00 -19.25 7.23
CA ASP A 247 0.78 -20.44 6.82
C ASP A 247 1.62 -20.24 5.54
N GLY A 248 1.17 -19.34 4.66
CA GLY A 248 1.81 -19.06 3.37
C GLY A 248 2.76 -17.86 3.36
N PHE A 249 2.95 -17.19 4.50
CA PHE A 249 3.76 -15.98 4.56
C PHE A 249 5.25 -16.31 4.43
N PRO A 250 5.98 -15.70 3.47
CA PRO A 250 7.40 -15.98 3.30
C PRO A 250 8.24 -15.36 4.43
N VAL A 251 9.20 -16.11 4.96
CA VAL A 251 10.21 -15.63 5.92
C VAL A 251 11.46 -15.17 5.16
N TYR A 252 12.12 -14.09 5.58
CA TYR A 252 13.40 -13.68 4.97
C TYR A 252 14.51 -14.71 5.21
N GLY A 253 15.49 -14.79 4.31
CA GLY A 253 16.62 -15.71 4.45
C GLY A 253 16.35 -17.16 4.06
N GLU A 254 15.11 -17.66 4.11
CA GLU A 254 14.79 -19.01 3.62
C GLU A 254 14.55 -19.03 2.10
N ALA A 255 15.37 -19.70 1.30
CA ALA A 255 15.05 -19.89 -0.11
C ALA A 255 13.66 -20.54 -0.24
N PRO A 256 12.79 -20.10 -1.18
CA PRO A 256 11.50 -20.77 -1.39
C PRO A 256 11.75 -22.26 -1.61
N ARG A 257 11.15 -23.11 -0.78
CA ARG A 257 11.19 -24.56 -1.01
C ARG A 257 10.45 -24.79 -2.32
N ALA A 258 11.19 -25.02 -3.40
CA ALA A 258 10.59 -25.37 -4.69
C ALA A 258 9.65 -26.55 -4.46
N ALA A 259 8.37 -26.38 -4.83
CA ALA A 259 7.44 -27.50 -4.86
C ALA A 259 8.07 -28.60 -5.73
N PRO A 260 8.02 -29.88 -5.31
CA PRO A 260 8.50 -30.95 -6.17
C PRO A 260 7.76 -30.84 -7.49
N ARG A 261 8.51 -30.66 -8.58
CA ARG A 261 7.94 -30.79 -9.92
C ARG A 261 7.32 -32.18 -9.97
N SER A 262 6.00 -32.23 -10.04
CA SER A 262 5.28 -33.45 -10.37
C SER A 262 5.76 -33.88 -11.75
N GLY A 263 6.65 -34.87 -11.76
CA GLY A 263 7.03 -35.57 -12.98
C GLY A 263 5.82 -36.37 -13.46
N GLY A 264 5.42 -36.11 -14.70
CA GLY A 264 4.42 -36.82 -15.47
C GLY A 264 4.51 -36.37 -16.91
#